data_AF-A0AAD7CRR8-F1
#
_entry.id   AF-A0AAD7CRR8-F1
#
_cell.length_a   1.000
_cell.length_b   1.000
_cell.length_c   1.000
_cell.angle_alpha   90.00
_cell.angle_beta   90.00
_cell.angle_gamma   90.00
#
_symmetry.space_group_name_H-M   'P 1'
#
loop_
_entity.id
_entity.type
_entity.pdbx_description
1 polymer ?
#
loop_
_entity_poly.entity_id
_entity_poly.type
_entity_poly.pdbx_seq_one_letter_code
_entity_poly.pdbx_strand_id
1 'polypeptide(L)'
;MHPDLHLSNLAQLPLEARRIASAACAPNHSAEDLERFLGAVAKVPYSKKNYLLPALYTLLDPKGIPSVEALDTPLGLTETSVRQIGDVLRAVYDIHFPRHLGPDIWPRVLGWVRFLHTYREQLPGIFLDESSFCPHFLYLAGYLYDQQGAAAYMLAEPGLYYLVGRAWKYVLDTPKKQLRETLLRALSILLADLINADVAELVDGGDGWDQLILLQVQYLSHVLHNRGASLSERDIYCLDVIIFLAVYVDRINPPQGALVYNSLPLFYEALRDRGVVPLLARAASADCFEILGQMLSAASGHNWIPSAVENGLLRAIASSAQLHLDDHINSEADLLVELIYVSLVYYRIPAAIDAALREIDVLTNTAAFKASKIYQKWQALVDLTHKRLAVVIMFNSPG
;
A
#
# COMPACT_ATOMS: atom_id res chain seq x y z
N MET A 1 -13.83 -27.94 11.99
CA MET A 1 -13.35 -27.15 13.14
C MET A 1 -12.08 -27.79 13.69
N HIS A 2 -10.97 -27.07 13.63
CA HIS A 2 -9.66 -27.55 14.10
C HIS A 2 -9.65 -27.86 15.61
N PRO A 3 -8.94 -28.90 16.10
CA PRO A 3 -8.85 -29.26 17.52
C PRO A 3 -8.49 -28.09 18.45
N ASP A 4 -7.57 -27.21 18.03
CA ASP A 4 -7.12 -26.06 18.82
C ASP A 4 -8.22 -25.02 19.10
N LEU A 5 -9.31 -25.05 18.32
CA LEU A 5 -10.46 -24.14 18.43
C LEU A 5 -11.61 -24.76 19.24
N HIS A 6 -11.51 -26.03 19.65
CA HIS A 6 -12.52 -26.64 20.53
C HIS A 6 -12.40 -26.11 21.95
N LEU A 7 -13.54 -25.85 22.60
CA LEU A 7 -13.59 -25.38 23.99
C LEU A 7 -12.91 -26.35 24.99
N SER A 8 -12.76 -27.63 24.64
CA SER A 8 -11.99 -28.59 25.43
C SER A 8 -10.51 -28.20 25.57
N ASN A 9 -9.96 -27.44 24.61
CA ASN A 9 -8.57 -26.98 24.65
C ASN A 9 -8.33 -25.92 25.76
N LEU A 10 -9.39 -25.29 26.28
CA LEU A 10 -9.30 -24.42 27.47
C LEU A 10 -8.77 -25.18 28.70
N ALA A 11 -8.83 -26.51 28.71
CA ALA A 11 -8.29 -27.34 29.80
C ALA A 11 -6.79 -27.14 30.05
N GLN A 12 -6.05 -26.64 29.05
CA GLN A 12 -4.60 -26.38 29.11
C GLN A 12 -4.24 -25.07 29.84
N LEU A 13 -5.22 -24.20 30.06
CA LEU A 13 -5.05 -22.94 30.79
C LEU A 13 -4.95 -23.20 32.31
N PRO A 14 -4.26 -22.31 33.06
CA PRO A 14 -4.37 -22.28 34.52
C PRO A 14 -5.85 -22.24 34.96
N LEU A 15 -6.16 -22.86 36.10
CA LEU A 15 -7.53 -23.06 36.58
C LEU A 15 -8.37 -21.78 36.56
N GLU A 16 -7.80 -20.66 37.03
CA GLU A 16 -8.49 -19.36 37.06
C GLU A 16 -8.81 -18.84 35.65
N ALA A 17 -7.81 -18.77 34.77
CA ALA A 17 -7.99 -18.35 33.38
C ALA A 17 -8.98 -19.26 32.62
N ARG A 18 -8.95 -20.58 32.89
CA ARG A 18 -9.90 -21.54 32.34
C ARG A 18 -11.33 -21.24 32.78
N ARG A 19 -11.55 -20.97 34.07
CA ARG A 19 -12.88 -20.63 34.62
C ARG A 19 -13.41 -19.35 33.98
N ILE A 20 -12.57 -18.33 33.88
CA ILE A 20 -12.92 -17.04 33.28
C ILE A 20 -13.29 -17.21 31.80
N ALA A 21 -12.42 -17.88 31.01
CA ALA A 21 -12.68 -18.11 29.58
C ALA A 21 -13.95 -18.95 29.36
N SER A 22 -14.18 -19.98 30.19
CA SER A 22 -15.40 -20.80 30.09
C SER A 22 -16.66 -20.01 30.43
N ALA A 23 -16.59 -19.09 31.41
CA ALA A 23 -17.72 -18.23 31.77
C ALA A 23 -18.06 -17.26 30.63
N ALA A 24 -17.06 -16.64 29.99
CA ALA A 24 -17.28 -15.76 28.84
C ALA A 24 -17.86 -16.50 27.62
N CYS A 25 -17.61 -17.80 27.48
CA CYS A 25 -18.16 -18.62 26.38
C CYS A 25 -19.56 -19.19 26.68
N ALA A 26 -20.12 -18.93 27.87
CA ALA A 26 -21.44 -19.44 28.20
C ALA A 26 -22.53 -18.76 27.34
N PRO A 27 -23.63 -19.47 27.02
CA PRO A 27 -24.72 -18.91 26.21
C PRO A 27 -25.34 -17.62 26.76
N ASN A 28 -25.30 -17.45 28.08
CA ASN A 28 -25.84 -16.29 28.79
C ASN A 28 -24.75 -15.57 29.61
N HIS A 29 -23.53 -15.47 29.05
CA HIS A 29 -22.44 -14.75 29.73
C HIS A 29 -22.84 -13.30 30.02
N SER A 30 -22.39 -12.79 31.17
CA SER A 30 -22.59 -11.38 31.52
C SER A 30 -21.53 -10.49 30.88
N ALA A 31 -21.80 -9.18 30.82
CA ALA A 31 -20.79 -8.18 30.45
C ALA A 31 -19.54 -8.25 31.36
N GLU A 32 -19.73 -8.57 32.65
CA GLU A 32 -18.64 -8.73 33.60
C GLU A 32 -17.77 -9.97 33.28
N ASP A 33 -18.37 -11.07 32.83
CA ASP A 33 -17.60 -12.26 32.43
C ASP A 33 -16.68 -11.96 31.25
N LEU A 34 -17.17 -11.16 30.29
CA LEU A 34 -16.39 -10.74 29.13
C LEU A 34 -15.27 -9.76 29.53
N GLU A 35 -15.55 -8.81 30.42
CA GLU A 35 -14.53 -7.90 30.96
C GLU A 35 -13.42 -8.67 31.72
N ARG A 36 -13.81 -9.64 32.55
CA ARG A 36 -12.87 -10.52 33.24
C ARG A 36 -12.04 -11.34 32.26
N PHE A 37 -12.65 -11.82 31.17
CA PHE A 37 -11.93 -12.53 30.11
C PHE A 37 -10.89 -11.64 29.44
N LEU A 38 -11.25 -10.44 29.02
CA LEU A 38 -10.32 -9.48 28.42
C LEU A 38 -9.17 -9.13 29.38
N GLY A 39 -9.49 -8.93 30.66
CA GLY A 39 -8.48 -8.75 31.72
C GLY A 39 -7.58 -9.98 31.93
N ALA A 40 -8.09 -11.19 31.70
CA ALA A 40 -7.32 -12.43 31.77
C ALA A 40 -6.40 -12.60 30.56
N VAL A 41 -6.80 -12.19 29.34
CA VAL A 41 -5.95 -12.25 28.13
C VAL A 41 -4.60 -11.55 28.37
N ALA A 42 -4.62 -10.41 29.05
CA ALA A 42 -3.42 -9.65 29.38
C ALA A 42 -2.51 -10.34 30.43
N LYS A 43 -3.10 -11.18 31.31
CA LYS A 43 -2.41 -11.83 32.44
C LYS A 43 -1.91 -13.24 32.13
N VAL A 44 -2.48 -13.92 31.13
CA VAL A 44 -2.06 -15.26 30.75
C VAL A 44 -0.62 -15.23 30.18
N PRO A 45 0.29 -16.11 30.66
CA PRO A 45 1.65 -16.17 30.14
C PRO A 45 1.67 -16.33 28.63
N TYR A 46 2.60 -15.66 27.96
CA TYR A 46 2.72 -15.66 26.50
C TYR A 46 2.69 -17.09 25.90
N SER A 47 3.39 -18.04 26.52
CA SER A 47 3.45 -19.45 26.10
C SER A 47 2.14 -20.24 26.17
N LYS A 48 1.09 -19.67 26.80
CA LYS A 48 -0.22 -20.30 26.96
C LYS A 48 -1.36 -19.51 26.32
N LYS A 49 -1.08 -18.36 25.71
CA LYS A 49 -2.12 -17.49 25.15
C LYS A 49 -2.89 -18.16 24.01
N ASN A 50 -2.25 -19.02 23.22
CA ASN A 50 -2.89 -19.81 22.18
C ASN A 50 -4.04 -20.70 22.71
N TYR A 51 -4.00 -21.11 23.98
CA TYR A 51 -5.11 -21.87 24.57
C TYR A 51 -6.37 -21.02 24.85
N LEU A 52 -6.33 -19.70 24.66
CA LEU A 52 -7.51 -18.82 24.71
C LEU A 52 -8.23 -18.74 23.35
N LEU A 53 -7.66 -19.29 22.29
CA LEU A 53 -8.24 -19.27 20.94
C LEU A 53 -9.67 -19.82 20.84
N PRO A 54 -10.04 -20.93 21.52
CA PRO A 54 -11.42 -21.39 21.52
C PRO A 54 -12.42 -20.35 22.04
N ALA A 55 -12.00 -19.55 23.03
CA ALA A 55 -12.85 -18.52 23.60
C ALA A 55 -13.03 -17.35 22.63
N LEU A 56 -11.95 -16.87 22.01
CA LEU A 56 -12.05 -15.88 20.93
C LEU A 56 -12.91 -16.38 19.77
N TYR A 57 -12.70 -17.63 19.33
CA TYR A 57 -13.45 -18.24 18.25
C TYR A 57 -14.96 -18.26 18.56
N THR A 58 -15.33 -18.60 19.80
CA THR A 58 -16.72 -18.63 20.26
C THR A 58 -17.32 -17.22 20.37
N LEU A 59 -16.59 -16.27 20.95
CA LEU A 59 -17.05 -14.89 21.11
C LEU A 59 -17.21 -14.15 19.78
N LEU A 60 -16.42 -14.51 18.78
CA LEU A 60 -16.49 -13.95 17.43
C LEU A 60 -17.45 -14.74 16.51
N ASP A 61 -18.34 -15.57 17.05
CA ASP A 61 -19.30 -16.30 16.21
C ASP A 61 -20.19 -15.33 15.41
N PRO A 62 -20.26 -15.46 14.07
CA PRO A 62 -21.11 -14.61 13.25
C PRO A 62 -22.60 -14.67 13.64
N LYS A 63 -23.05 -15.75 14.29
CA LYS A 63 -24.41 -15.83 14.84
C LYS A 63 -24.70 -14.81 15.94
N GLY A 64 -23.66 -14.27 16.57
CA GLY A 64 -23.76 -13.20 17.55
C GLY A 64 -23.87 -11.81 16.93
N ILE A 65 -23.69 -11.67 15.61
CA ILE A 65 -23.83 -10.39 14.91
C ILE A 65 -25.32 -10.02 14.90
N PRO A 66 -25.69 -8.83 15.42
CA PRO A 66 -27.06 -8.35 15.41
C PRO A 66 -27.63 -8.22 14.00
N SER A 67 -28.91 -8.54 13.84
CA SER A 67 -29.60 -8.26 12.58
C SER A 67 -29.85 -6.76 12.40
N VAL A 68 -30.10 -6.32 11.18
CA VAL A 68 -30.35 -4.90 10.87
C VAL A 68 -31.58 -4.39 11.62
N GLU A 69 -32.62 -5.21 11.71
CA GLU A 69 -33.86 -4.88 12.44
C GLU A 69 -33.62 -4.71 13.95
N ALA A 70 -32.60 -5.36 14.50
CA ALA A 70 -32.23 -5.20 15.91
C ALA A 70 -31.58 -3.83 16.18
N LEU A 71 -31.00 -3.18 15.17
CA LEU A 71 -30.43 -1.83 15.29
C LEU A 71 -31.50 -0.74 15.40
N ASP A 72 -32.65 -0.94 14.76
CA ASP A 72 -33.78 -0.01 14.79
C ASP A 72 -34.57 -0.06 16.10
N THR A 73 -34.29 -1.05 16.97
CA THR A 73 -34.95 -1.17 18.27
C THR A 73 -34.08 -0.59 19.39
N PRO A 74 -34.64 0.27 20.27
CA PRO A 74 -33.89 0.92 21.37
C PRO A 74 -33.22 -0.03 22.38
N LEU A 75 -33.45 -1.34 22.27
CA LEU A 75 -32.98 -2.39 23.18
C LEU A 75 -31.83 -3.23 22.60
N GLY A 76 -31.46 -3.05 21.32
CA GLY A 76 -30.64 -4.05 20.60
C GLY A 76 -29.17 -4.12 20.99
N LEU A 77 -28.50 -2.98 21.18
CA LEU A 77 -27.06 -2.93 21.46
C LEU A 77 -26.71 -1.76 22.38
N THR A 78 -26.03 -2.06 23.49
CA THR A 78 -25.48 -1.03 24.37
C THR A 78 -24.10 -0.59 23.89
N GLU A 79 -23.68 0.64 24.21
CA GLU A 79 -22.30 1.10 23.98
C GLU A 79 -21.27 0.12 24.58
N THR A 80 -21.59 -0.45 25.75
CA THR A 80 -20.77 -1.44 26.43
C THR A 80 -20.59 -2.69 25.58
N SER A 81 -21.66 -3.23 24.99
CA SER A 81 -21.60 -4.43 24.14
C SER A 81 -20.75 -4.20 22.88
N VAL A 82 -20.92 -3.05 22.22
CA VAL A 82 -20.13 -2.66 21.04
C VAL A 82 -18.65 -2.54 21.40
N ARG A 83 -18.34 -1.86 22.50
CA ARG A 83 -16.96 -1.69 22.99
C ARG A 83 -16.32 -3.05 23.29
N GLN A 84 -17.06 -3.92 23.96
CA GLN A 84 -16.58 -5.26 24.31
C GLN A 84 -16.22 -6.09 23.08
N ILE A 85 -17.02 -6.06 22.01
CA ILE A 85 -16.67 -6.73 20.76
C ILE A 85 -15.41 -6.11 20.13
N GLY A 86 -15.28 -4.78 20.14
CA GLY A 86 -14.05 -4.12 19.71
C GLY A 86 -12.82 -4.60 20.49
N ASP A 87 -12.95 -4.79 21.79
CA ASP A 87 -11.87 -5.30 22.63
C ASP A 87 -11.60 -6.80 22.42
N VAL A 88 -12.61 -7.60 22.09
CA VAL A 88 -12.43 -9.00 21.66
C VAL A 88 -11.66 -9.06 20.34
N LEU A 89 -12.00 -8.21 19.36
CA LEU A 89 -11.24 -8.10 18.10
C LEU A 89 -9.80 -7.66 18.37
N ARG A 90 -9.56 -6.78 19.33
CA ARG A 90 -8.20 -6.39 19.75
C ARG A 90 -7.44 -7.54 20.41
N ALA A 91 -8.11 -8.34 21.23
CA ALA A 91 -7.50 -9.50 21.89
C ALA A 91 -6.98 -10.56 20.89
N VAL A 92 -7.43 -10.52 19.63
CA VAL A 92 -6.85 -11.31 18.53
C VAL A 92 -5.36 -10.97 18.35
N TYR A 93 -4.93 -9.70 18.43
CA TYR A 93 -3.50 -9.39 18.29
C TYR A 93 -2.66 -9.91 19.45
N ASP A 94 -3.28 -9.96 20.64
CA ASP A 94 -2.58 -10.34 21.87
C ASP A 94 -2.36 -11.83 21.99
N ILE A 95 -3.10 -12.63 21.24
CA ILE A 95 -3.04 -14.09 21.25
C ILE A 95 -2.20 -14.56 20.06
N HIS A 96 -1.21 -15.41 20.32
CA HIS A 96 -0.41 -15.98 19.25
C HIS A 96 -1.20 -17.07 18.51
N PHE A 97 -1.45 -16.87 17.22
CA PHE A 97 -2.16 -17.82 16.37
C PHE A 97 -1.20 -18.85 15.76
N PRO A 98 -1.48 -20.16 15.92
CA PRO A 98 -0.92 -21.16 15.03
C PRO A 98 -1.24 -20.83 13.58
N ARG A 99 -0.21 -20.81 12.72
CA ARG A 99 -0.29 -20.33 11.33
C ARG A 99 -1.38 -20.98 10.48
N HIS A 100 -1.78 -22.20 10.78
CA HIS A 100 -2.78 -22.94 10.02
C HIS A 100 -4.24 -22.57 10.37
N LEU A 101 -4.48 -21.75 11.41
CA LEU A 101 -5.84 -21.40 11.86
C LEU A 101 -6.39 -20.11 11.24
N GLY A 102 -5.57 -19.38 10.47
CA GLY A 102 -6.00 -18.16 9.79
C GLY A 102 -7.30 -18.33 8.99
N PRO A 103 -7.44 -19.39 8.16
CA PRO A 103 -8.68 -19.64 7.40
C PRO A 103 -9.94 -19.86 8.24
N ASP A 104 -9.82 -20.46 9.43
CA ASP A 104 -10.97 -20.68 10.32
C ASP A 104 -11.39 -19.39 11.07
N ILE A 105 -10.42 -18.53 11.38
CA ILE A 105 -10.62 -17.32 12.19
C ILE A 105 -11.05 -16.13 11.35
N TRP A 106 -10.50 -16.00 10.14
CA TRP A 106 -10.71 -14.83 9.30
C TRP A 106 -12.19 -14.53 9.01
N PRO A 107 -13.05 -15.50 8.61
CA PRO A 107 -14.46 -15.21 8.33
C PRO A 107 -15.21 -14.64 9.54
N ARG A 108 -14.83 -15.07 10.76
CA ARG A 108 -15.42 -14.59 12.01
C ARG A 108 -15.02 -13.15 12.33
N VAL A 109 -13.73 -12.88 12.19
CA VAL A 109 -13.16 -11.53 12.33
C VAL A 109 -13.77 -10.58 11.30
N LEU A 110 -13.77 -10.96 10.03
CA LEU A 110 -14.25 -10.12 8.94
C LEU A 110 -15.75 -9.82 9.05
N GLY A 111 -16.56 -10.79 9.48
CA GLY A 111 -18.00 -10.57 9.72
C GLY A 111 -18.25 -9.43 10.72
N TRP A 112 -17.56 -9.46 11.86
CA TRP A 112 -17.66 -8.39 12.86
C TRP A 112 -17.07 -7.06 12.37
N VAL A 113 -15.93 -7.07 11.69
CA VAL A 113 -15.33 -5.86 11.09
C VAL A 113 -16.29 -5.20 10.11
N ARG A 114 -16.91 -5.98 9.21
CA ARG A 114 -17.90 -5.48 8.24
C ARG A 114 -19.12 -4.90 8.95
N PHE A 115 -19.67 -5.61 9.93
CA PHE A 115 -20.81 -5.12 10.71
C PHE A 115 -20.50 -3.78 11.39
N LEU A 116 -19.39 -3.73 12.15
CA LEU A 116 -18.98 -2.52 12.88
C LEU A 116 -18.71 -1.36 11.92
N HIS A 117 -18.06 -1.62 10.78
CA HIS A 117 -17.80 -0.58 9.79
C HIS A 117 -19.08 -0.07 9.12
N THR A 118 -19.95 -0.97 8.66
CA THR A 118 -21.17 -0.63 7.90
C THR A 118 -22.17 0.14 8.75
N TYR A 119 -22.37 -0.28 10.01
CA TYR A 119 -23.38 0.31 10.89
C TYR A 119 -22.81 1.31 11.90
N ARG A 120 -21.55 1.75 11.74
CA ARG A 120 -20.84 2.63 12.70
C ARG A 120 -21.62 3.88 13.10
N GLU A 121 -22.38 4.48 12.19
CA GLU A 121 -23.16 5.70 12.45
C GLU A 121 -24.41 5.44 13.30
N GLN A 122 -24.89 4.20 13.31
CA GLN A 122 -26.06 3.76 14.08
C GLN A 122 -25.66 3.14 15.43
N LEU A 123 -24.40 2.69 15.56
CA LEU A 123 -23.90 2.05 16.77
C LEU A 123 -23.54 3.09 17.83
N PRO A 124 -23.90 2.86 19.11
CA PRO A 124 -23.51 3.74 20.19
C PRO A 124 -22.01 3.60 20.52
N GLY A 125 -21.29 4.72 20.59
CA GLY A 125 -19.93 4.78 21.15
C GLY A 125 -18.88 5.47 20.27
N ILE A 126 -17.95 6.17 20.93
CA ILE A 126 -16.90 6.99 20.30
C ILE A 126 -15.81 6.12 19.63
N PHE A 127 -15.67 4.86 20.04
CA PHE A 127 -14.60 3.95 19.62
C PHE A 127 -14.71 3.43 18.18
N LEU A 128 -15.77 3.79 17.45
CA LEU A 128 -16.02 3.40 16.07
C LEU A 128 -15.72 4.51 15.06
N ASP A 129 -15.06 5.59 15.49
CA ASP A 129 -14.50 6.54 14.53
C ASP A 129 -13.53 5.80 13.58
N GLU A 130 -13.52 6.21 12.32
CA GLU A 130 -12.72 5.52 11.31
C GLU A 130 -11.22 5.68 11.59
N SER A 131 -10.79 6.81 12.17
CA SER A 131 -9.40 7.06 12.51
C SER A 131 -8.83 6.10 13.56
N SER A 132 -9.69 5.54 14.39
CA SER A 132 -9.38 4.55 15.40
C SER A 132 -9.59 3.15 14.83
N PHE A 133 -10.72 2.89 14.17
CA PHE A 133 -11.06 1.56 13.66
C PHE A 133 -10.11 1.08 12.55
N CYS A 134 -9.85 1.92 11.56
CA CYS A 134 -9.12 1.55 10.35
C CYS A 134 -7.69 1.06 10.62
N PRO A 135 -6.87 1.76 11.45
CA PRO A 135 -5.57 1.24 11.85
C PRO A 135 -5.63 -0.14 12.50
N HIS A 136 -6.62 -0.39 13.38
CA HIS A 136 -6.77 -1.69 14.03
C HIS A 136 -7.14 -2.77 13.00
N PHE A 137 -8.11 -2.50 12.15
CA PHE A 137 -8.48 -3.41 11.06
C PHE A 137 -7.28 -3.76 10.18
N LEU A 138 -6.51 -2.77 9.75
CA LEU A 138 -5.38 -3.01 8.85
C LEU A 138 -4.28 -3.80 9.54
N TYR A 139 -4.00 -3.51 10.81
CA TYR A 139 -3.09 -4.32 11.62
C TYR A 139 -3.57 -5.77 11.72
N LEU A 140 -4.87 -6.00 11.90
CA LEU A 140 -5.49 -7.34 11.93
C LEU A 140 -5.35 -8.10 10.64
N ALA A 141 -5.71 -7.43 9.54
CA ALA A 141 -5.64 -8.00 8.22
C ALA A 141 -4.18 -8.38 7.92
N GLY A 142 -3.21 -7.48 8.14
CA GLY A 142 -1.79 -7.81 7.94
C GLY A 142 -1.29 -8.94 8.82
N TYR A 143 -1.67 -8.98 10.10
CA TYR A 143 -1.28 -10.04 11.03
C TYR A 143 -1.82 -11.41 10.63
N LEU A 144 -3.09 -11.48 10.20
CA LEU A 144 -3.72 -12.72 9.75
C LEU A 144 -3.28 -13.13 8.35
N TYR A 145 -2.93 -12.17 7.50
CA TYR A 145 -2.44 -12.42 6.15
C TYR A 145 -1.13 -13.21 6.13
N ASP A 146 -0.20 -12.85 7.03
CA ASP A 146 1.09 -13.54 7.18
C ASP A 146 0.95 -15.01 7.70
N GLN A 147 -0.28 -15.48 8.00
CA GLN A 147 -0.55 -16.85 8.43
C GLN A 147 -0.68 -17.79 7.22
N GLN A 148 -0.14 -19.01 7.37
CA GLN A 148 -0.05 -19.98 6.28
C GLN A 148 -1.44 -20.33 5.73
N GLY A 149 -1.63 -20.07 4.44
CA GLY A 149 -2.86 -20.37 3.73
C GLY A 149 -4.00 -19.38 3.96
N ALA A 150 -3.86 -18.38 4.84
CA ALA A 150 -4.90 -17.38 5.09
C ALA A 150 -5.09 -16.44 3.88
N ALA A 151 -4.00 -16.04 3.23
CA ALA A 151 -4.00 -15.13 2.08
C ALA A 151 -5.05 -15.49 1.02
N ALA A 152 -5.05 -16.73 0.51
CA ALA A 152 -5.97 -17.15 -0.54
C ALA A 152 -7.46 -17.03 -0.15
N TYR A 153 -7.79 -17.26 1.13
CA TYR A 153 -9.16 -17.08 1.62
C TYR A 153 -9.47 -15.60 1.87
N MET A 154 -8.52 -14.85 2.42
CA MET A 154 -8.71 -13.43 2.70
C MET A 154 -8.99 -12.64 1.42
N LEU A 155 -8.18 -12.84 0.38
CA LEU A 155 -8.29 -12.14 -0.89
C LEU A 155 -9.58 -12.48 -1.66
N ALA A 156 -10.17 -13.64 -1.40
CA ALA A 156 -11.42 -14.07 -2.03
C ALA A 156 -12.68 -13.51 -1.35
N GLU A 157 -12.56 -12.89 -0.18
CA GLU A 157 -13.69 -12.45 0.63
C GLU A 157 -14.14 -11.03 0.24
N PRO A 158 -15.35 -10.82 -0.34
CA PRO A 158 -15.86 -9.56 -0.95
C PRO A 158 -15.33 -8.24 -0.38
N GLY A 159 -16.04 -7.36 0.30
CA GLY A 159 -15.53 -6.02 0.71
C GLY A 159 -14.22 -5.86 1.54
N LEU A 160 -13.27 -6.80 1.56
CA LEU A 160 -11.91 -6.62 2.09
C LEU A 160 -11.21 -5.42 1.44
N TYR A 161 -11.17 -5.33 0.11
CA TYR A 161 -10.40 -4.27 -0.56
C TYR A 161 -11.03 -2.89 -0.35
N TYR A 162 -12.35 -2.83 -0.28
CA TYR A 162 -13.05 -1.63 0.17
C TYR A 162 -12.57 -1.17 1.56
N LEU A 163 -12.49 -2.07 2.53
CA LEU A 163 -12.01 -1.75 3.87
C LEU A 163 -10.51 -1.36 3.88
N VAL A 164 -9.68 -1.98 3.03
CA VAL A 164 -8.27 -1.61 2.86
C VAL A 164 -8.14 -0.19 2.30
N GLY A 165 -8.94 0.16 1.28
CA GLY A 165 -8.98 1.50 0.70
C GLY A 165 -9.41 2.56 1.72
N ARG A 166 -10.44 2.27 2.52
CA ARG A 166 -10.85 3.15 3.64
C ARG A 166 -9.72 3.31 4.64
N ALA A 167 -9.05 2.21 4.99
CA ALA A 167 -8.03 2.23 6.03
C ALA A 167 -6.75 2.96 5.64
N TRP A 168 -6.36 2.93 4.37
CA TRP A 168 -5.17 3.59 3.86
C TRP A 168 -5.11 5.07 4.26
N LYS A 169 -6.23 5.79 4.16
CA LYS A 169 -6.34 7.22 4.53
C LYS A 169 -5.77 7.52 5.92
N TYR A 170 -6.06 6.65 6.88
CA TYR A 170 -5.71 6.84 8.28
C TYR A 170 -4.30 6.32 8.63
N VAL A 171 -3.68 5.52 7.76
CA VAL A 171 -2.33 5.01 7.99
C VAL A 171 -1.31 6.14 8.04
N LEU A 172 -1.37 7.06 7.09
CA LEU A 172 -0.38 8.12 6.93
C LEU A 172 -0.48 9.16 8.04
N ASP A 173 -1.70 9.41 8.51
CA ASP A 173 -2.02 10.33 9.62
C ASP A 173 -1.71 9.74 11.00
N THR A 174 -1.34 8.45 11.08
CA THR A 174 -0.99 7.81 12.35
C THR A 174 0.24 8.50 12.98
N PRO A 175 0.12 9.13 14.17
CA PRO A 175 1.18 9.98 14.73
C PRO A 175 2.36 9.16 15.26
N LYS A 176 2.10 7.93 15.73
CA LYS A 176 3.14 7.04 16.26
C LYS A 176 3.92 6.40 15.11
N LYS A 177 5.16 6.84 14.91
CA LYS A 177 6.06 6.35 13.83
C LYS A 177 6.09 4.82 13.72
N GLN A 178 6.34 4.10 14.82
CA GLN A 178 6.43 2.64 14.81
C GLN A 178 5.12 1.96 14.42
N LEU A 179 3.99 2.47 14.89
CA LEU A 179 2.68 1.96 14.52
C LEU A 179 2.42 2.22 13.03
N ARG A 180 2.66 3.44 12.56
CA ARG A 180 2.55 3.81 11.15
C ARG A 180 3.39 2.91 10.25
N GLU A 181 4.66 2.67 10.58
CA GLU A 181 5.52 1.74 9.82
C GLU A 181 4.96 0.31 9.77
N THR A 182 4.35 -0.14 10.88
CA THR A 182 3.71 -1.46 10.94
C THR A 182 2.46 -1.52 10.06
N LEU A 183 1.64 -0.47 10.08
CA LEU A 183 0.44 -0.35 9.25
C LEU A 183 0.79 -0.22 7.76
N LEU A 184 1.81 0.56 7.43
CA LEU A 184 2.33 0.66 6.07
C LEU A 184 2.78 -0.72 5.57
N ARG A 185 3.49 -1.49 6.39
CA ARG A 185 3.87 -2.87 6.05
C ARG A 185 2.65 -3.79 5.88
N ALA A 186 1.62 -3.66 6.71
CA ALA A 186 0.39 -4.44 6.55
C ALA A 186 -0.32 -4.09 5.24
N LEU A 187 -0.42 -2.80 4.93
CA LEU A 187 -0.95 -2.30 3.67
C LEU A 187 -0.17 -2.84 2.48
N SER A 188 1.16 -2.73 2.51
CA SER A 188 2.08 -3.29 1.50
C SER A 188 1.75 -4.73 1.14
N ILE A 189 1.59 -5.56 2.17
CA ILE A 189 1.36 -6.99 2.04
C ILE A 189 0.00 -7.28 1.41
N LEU A 190 -1.05 -6.56 1.84
CA LEU A 190 -2.40 -6.73 1.31
C LEU A 190 -2.53 -6.20 -0.13
N LEU A 191 -1.76 -5.17 -0.47
CA LEU A 191 -1.69 -4.60 -1.80
C LEU A 191 -0.86 -5.48 -2.76
N ALA A 192 0.21 -6.16 -2.30
CA ALA A 192 1.05 -7.06 -3.11
C ALA A 192 0.24 -8.01 -3.99
N ASP A 193 -0.83 -8.59 -3.44
CA ASP A 193 -1.64 -9.58 -4.11
C ASP A 193 -2.90 -9.00 -4.80
N LEU A 194 -3.02 -7.67 -4.83
CA LEU A 194 -4.10 -6.93 -5.47
C LEU A 194 -4.02 -7.00 -7.01
N ILE A 195 -2.86 -7.35 -7.57
CA ILE A 195 -2.66 -7.55 -9.01
C ILE A 195 -3.66 -8.57 -9.60
N ASN A 196 -4.20 -9.48 -8.76
CA ASN A 196 -5.16 -10.50 -9.15
C ASN A 196 -6.61 -10.20 -8.73
N ALA A 197 -6.90 -9.03 -8.16
CA ALA A 197 -8.16 -8.76 -7.47
C ALA A 197 -9.04 -7.68 -8.12
N ASP A 198 -10.28 -7.55 -7.63
CA ASP A 198 -11.24 -6.53 -8.06
C ASP A 198 -10.83 -5.15 -7.52
N VAL A 199 -10.19 -4.37 -8.39
CA VAL A 199 -9.70 -3.03 -8.08
C VAL A 199 -10.86 -2.05 -7.81
N ALA A 200 -12.09 -2.32 -8.29
CA ALA A 200 -13.22 -1.42 -8.11
C ALA A 200 -13.57 -1.23 -6.63
N GLU A 201 -13.54 -2.29 -5.82
CA GLU A 201 -13.82 -2.18 -4.38
C GLU A 201 -12.78 -1.31 -3.67
N LEU A 202 -11.49 -1.47 -4.01
CA LEU A 202 -10.41 -0.66 -3.43
C LEU A 202 -10.64 0.82 -3.73
N VAL A 203 -11.03 1.13 -4.96
CA VAL A 203 -11.28 2.49 -5.43
C VAL A 203 -12.45 3.12 -4.70
N ASP A 204 -13.55 2.39 -4.54
CA ASP A 204 -14.72 2.86 -3.78
C ASP A 204 -14.35 3.13 -2.32
N GLY A 205 -13.56 2.25 -1.69
CA GLY A 205 -13.03 2.48 -0.35
C GLY A 205 -12.05 3.67 -0.30
N GLY A 206 -11.31 3.90 -1.38
CA GLY A 206 -10.39 5.00 -1.57
C GLY A 206 -11.05 6.37 -1.71
N ASP A 207 -12.39 6.47 -1.75
CA ASP A 207 -13.16 7.66 -2.20
C ASP A 207 -12.82 8.06 -3.64
N GLY A 208 -12.63 7.05 -4.50
CA GLY A 208 -12.35 7.23 -5.91
C GLY A 208 -10.87 7.23 -6.26
N TRP A 209 -10.62 7.25 -7.56
CA TRP A 209 -9.29 7.09 -8.14
C TRP A 209 -8.33 8.22 -7.76
N ASP A 210 -8.78 9.47 -7.81
CA ASP A 210 -7.93 10.63 -7.54
C ASP A 210 -7.36 10.58 -6.12
N GLN A 211 -8.20 10.23 -5.15
CA GLN A 211 -7.78 10.12 -3.76
C GLN A 211 -6.86 8.92 -3.54
N LEU A 212 -7.11 7.79 -4.21
CA LEU A 212 -6.23 6.62 -4.15
C LEU A 212 -4.83 6.94 -4.72
N ILE A 213 -4.77 7.67 -5.84
CA ILE A 213 -3.53 8.18 -6.45
C ILE A 213 -2.77 9.08 -5.46
N LEU A 214 -3.47 10.00 -4.78
CA LEU A 214 -2.85 10.85 -3.78
C LEU A 214 -2.28 10.05 -2.60
N LEU A 215 -3.03 9.06 -2.10
CA LEU A 215 -2.59 8.17 -1.02
C LEU A 215 -1.37 7.33 -1.44
N GLN A 216 -1.32 6.89 -2.68
CA GLN A 216 -0.18 6.19 -3.27
C GLN A 216 1.07 7.08 -3.30
N VAL A 217 0.94 8.31 -3.81
CA VAL A 217 2.06 9.26 -3.83
C VAL A 217 2.55 9.58 -2.43
N GLN A 218 1.64 9.74 -1.47
CA GLN A 218 2.01 10.00 -0.08
C GLN A 218 2.72 8.80 0.56
N TYR A 219 2.22 7.58 0.32
CA TYR A 219 2.86 6.35 0.73
C TYR A 219 4.28 6.26 0.17
N LEU A 220 4.42 6.49 -1.13
CA LEU A 220 5.71 6.38 -1.81
C LEU A 220 6.70 7.45 -1.33
N SER A 221 6.24 8.70 -1.20
CA SER A 221 7.01 9.77 -0.61
C SER A 221 7.48 9.38 0.79
N HIS A 222 6.61 8.78 1.61
CA HIS A 222 6.98 8.33 2.95
C HIS A 222 8.07 7.24 2.94
N VAL A 223 7.93 6.22 2.08
CA VAL A 223 8.91 5.13 1.98
C VAL A 223 10.27 5.66 1.53
N LEU A 224 10.31 6.46 0.46
CA LEU A 224 11.57 6.96 -0.11
C LEU A 224 12.28 7.95 0.83
N HIS A 225 11.54 8.87 1.46
CA HIS A 225 12.13 9.84 2.37
C HIS A 225 12.67 9.20 3.66
N ASN A 226 12.02 8.14 4.17
CA ASN A 226 12.42 7.51 5.44
C ASN A 226 13.43 6.38 5.28
N ARG A 227 13.50 5.72 4.12
CA ARG A 227 14.41 4.58 3.89
C ARG A 227 15.64 4.93 3.05
N GLY A 228 15.69 6.11 2.42
CA GLY A 228 16.83 6.53 1.61
C GLY A 228 17.11 5.54 0.47
N ALA A 229 18.36 5.08 0.34
CA ALA A 229 18.81 4.22 -0.77
C ALA A 229 18.58 2.71 -0.57
N SER A 230 18.12 2.26 0.61
CA SER A 230 17.89 0.83 0.87
C SER A 230 16.40 0.50 0.88
N LEU A 231 15.82 0.36 -0.32
CA LEU A 231 14.49 -0.22 -0.48
C LEU A 231 14.59 -1.74 -0.28
N SER A 232 13.68 -2.31 0.50
CA SER A 232 13.55 -3.77 0.61
C SER A 232 12.78 -4.31 -0.59
N GLU A 233 12.94 -5.60 -0.90
CA GLU A 233 12.17 -6.31 -1.94
C GLU A 233 10.65 -6.12 -1.80
N ARG A 234 10.15 -5.98 -0.56
CA ARG A 234 8.73 -5.67 -0.30
C ARG A 234 8.35 -4.22 -0.63
N ASP A 235 9.26 -3.28 -0.42
CA ASP A 235 9.02 -1.88 -0.80
C ASP A 235 8.98 -1.75 -2.33
N ILE A 236 9.80 -2.54 -3.02
CA ILE A 236 9.80 -2.68 -4.48
C ILE A 236 8.51 -3.34 -4.95
N TYR A 237 8.07 -4.43 -4.33
CA TYR A 237 6.79 -5.06 -4.70
C TYR A 237 5.58 -4.11 -4.50
N CYS A 238 5.63 -3.23 -3.50
CA CYS A 238 4.61 -2.19 -3.33
C CYS A 238 4.66 -1.16 -4.43
N LEU A 239 5.86 -0.77 -4.86
CA LEU A 239 6.04 0.06 -6.04
C LEU A 239 5.37 -0.61 -7.25
N ASP A 240 5.55 -1.91 -7.43
CA ASP A 240 4.94 -2.67 -8.55
C ASP A 240 3.42 -2.70 -8.51
N VAL A 241 2.82 -2.82 -7.32
CA VAL A 241 1.36 -2.72 -7.19
C VAL A 241 0.88 -1.30 -7.46
N ILE A 242 1.63 -0.30 -7.00
CA ILE A 242 1.31 1.11 -7.24
C ILE A 242 1.38 1.42 -8.74
N ILE A 243 2.39 0.88 -9.44
CA ILE A 243 2.51 0.88 -10.91
C ILE A 243 1.29 0.24 -11.54
N PHE A 244 1.01 -0.99 -11.13
CA PHE A 244 -0.08 -1.77 -11.67
C PHE A 244 -1.39 -1.02 -11.52
N LEU A 245 -1.68 -0.42 -10.37
CA LEU A 245 -2.88 0.38 -10.17
C LEU A 245 -2.92 1.60 -11.10
N ALA A 246 -1.82 2.34 -11.25
CA ALA A 246 -1.77 3.49 -12.17
C ALA A 246 -1.97 3.08 -13.64
N VAL A 247 -1.41 1.95 -14.06
CA VAL A 247 -1.49 1.41 -15.43
C VAL A 247 -2.82 0.70 -15.71
N TYR A 248 -3.35 -0.02 -14.73
CA TYR A 248 -4.61 -0.76 -14.81
C TYR A 248 -5.77 0.20 -15.04
N VAL A 249 -5.77 1.37 -14.39
CA VAL A 249 -6.70 2.48 -14.65
C VAL A 249 -6.74 2.84 -16.12
N ASP A 250 -5.56 2.99 -16.74
CA ASP A 250 -5.42 3.44 -18.12
C ASP A 250 -5.84 2.35 -19.12
N ARG A 251 -5.73 1.07 -18.75
CA ARG A 251 -6.01 -0.07 -19.64
C ARG A 251 -7.44 -0.61 -19.62
N ILE A 252 -8.10 -0.68 -18.46
CA ILE A 252 -9.38 -1.41 -18.32
C ILE A 252 -10.60 -0.50 -18.38
N ASN A 253 -10.41 0.81 -18.24
CA ASN A 253 -11.50 1.78 -18.35
C ASN A 253 -11.18 2.85 -19.41
N PRO A 254 -11.02 2.51 -20.71
CA PRO A 254 -11.08 3.53 -21.75
C PRO A 254 -12.52 4.07 -21.72
N PRO A 255 -12.77 5.30 -21.23
CA PRO A 255 -14.13 5.76 -21.04
C PRO A 255 -14.76 5.81 -22.42
N GLN A 256 -15.81 5.01 -22.65
CA GLN A 256 -16.62 5.16 -23.84
C GLN A 256 -17.35 6.51 -23.75
N GLY A 257 -16.72 7.56 -24.30
CA GLY A 257 -17.39 8.80 -24.64
C GLY A 257 -17.15 10.03 -23.75
N ALA A 258 -16.22 10.04 -22.80
CA ALA A 258 -15.89 11.26 -22.07
C ALA A 258 -14.40 11.35 -21.71
N LEU A 259 -13.74 12.40 -22.21
CA LEU A 259 -12.44 12.94 -21.78
C LEU A 259 -11.38 11.89 -21.42
N VAL A 260 -10.66 11.47 -22.45
CA VAL A 260 -9.35 10.81 -22.32
C VAL A 260 -8.42 11.71 -21.49
N TYR A 261 -7.60 11.08 -20.64
CA TYR A 261 -6.50 11.61 -19.82
C TYR A 261 -6.91 12.26 -18.50
N ASN A 262 -6.43 11.73 -17.37
CA ASN A 262 -5.97 12.53 -16.22
C ASN A 262 -5.27 11.73 -15.10
N SER A 263 -5.48 10.42 -14.91
CA SER A 263 -4.90 9.70 -13.76
C SER A 263 -3.36 9.66 -13.76
N LEU A 264 -2.73 9.32 -14.89
CA LEU A 264 -1.27 9.27 -15.01
C LEU A 264 -0.61 10.68 -14.95
N PRO A 265 -1.15 11.70 -15.64
CA PRO A 265 -0.74 13.09 -15.43
C PRO A 265 -0.93 13.58 -13.99
N LEU A 266 -2.05 13.28 -13.32
CA LEU A 266 -2.29 13.65 -11.92
C LEU A 266 -1.34 12.91 -10.97
N PHE A 267 -1.08 11.63 -11.23
CA PHE A 267 -0.08 10.86 -10.49
C PHE A 267 1.30 11.47 -10.67
N TYR A 268 1.66 11.86 -11.91
CA TYR A 268 2.92 12.55 -12.19
C TYR A 268 3.01 13.90 -11.47
N GLU A 269 1.98 14.74 -11.56
CA GLU A 269 1.97 16.05 -10.89
C GLU A 269 2.06 15.88 -9.38
N ALA A 270 1.34 14.93 -8.80
CA ALA A 270 1.44 14.61 -7.39
C ALA A 270 2.85 14.12 -7.01
N LEU A 271 3.47 13.23 -7.81
CA LEU A 271 4.85 12.77 -7.58
C LEU A 271 5.86 13.92 -7.70
N ARG A 272 5.68 14.83 -8.66
CA ARG A 272 6.54 15.99 -8.87
C ARG A 272 6.41 16.96 -7.70
N ASP A 273 5.19 17.34 -7.35
CA ASP A 273 4.89 18.32 -6.29
C ASP A 273 5.35 17.81 -4.91
N ARG A 274 5.41 16.49 -4.72
CA ARG A 274 5.89 15.83 -3.50
C ARG A 274 7.39 15.49 -3.53
N GLY A 275 8.12 15.90 -4.58
CA GLY A 275 9.55 15.63 -4.73
C GLY A 275 9.89 14.14 -4.84
N VAL A 276 8.96 13.31 -5.29
CA VAL A 276 9.13 11.85 -5.40
C VAL A 276 9.84 11.47 -6.71
N VAL A 277 9.60 12.21 -7.80
CA VAL A 277 10.30 12.02 -9.09
C VAL A 277 11.84 11.99 -8.93
N PRO A 278 12.49 12.96 -8.25
CA PRO A 278 13.93 12.89 -8.01
C PRO A 278 14.38 11.72 -7.12
N LEU A 279 13.50 11.18 -6.27
CA LEU A 279 13.80 10.04 -5.41
C LEU A 279 13.71 8.71 -6.19
N LEU A 280 12.70 8.56 -7.05
CA LEU A 280 12.57 7.42 -7.98
C LEU A 280 13.75 7.34 -8.95
N ALA A 281 14.17 8.48 -9.50
CA ALA A 281 15.37 8.58 -10.31
C ALA A 281 16.64 8.14 -9.53
N ARG A 282 16.69 8.29 -8.21
CA ARG A 282 17.86 7.86 -7.42
C ARG A 282 17.82 6.39 -7.01
N ALA A 283 16.65 5.76 -7.01
CA ALA A 283 16.44 4.41 -6.47
C ALA A 283 17.03 3.29 -7.36
N ALA A 284 17.31 3.54 -8.64
CA ALA A 284 17.99 2.64 -9.56
C ALA A 284 17.43 1.19 -9.64
N SER A 285 16.12 0.98 -9.45
CA SER A 285 15.44 -0.32 -9.64
C SER A 285 14.73 -0.41 -10.99
N ALA A 286 14.62 -1.61 -11.57
CA ALA A 286 13.92 -1.87 -12.83
C ALA A 286 12.53 -1.27 -12.86
N ASP A 287 11.80 -1.46 -11.76
CA ASP A 287 10.41 -1.06 -11.65
C ASP A 287 10.26 0.46 -11.55
N CYS A 288 11.25 1.15 -10.95
CA CYS A 288 11.32 2.62 -10.99
C CYS A 288 11.55 3.15 -12.41
N PHE A 289 12.33 2.43 -13.23
CA PHE A 289 12.52 2.77 -14.63
C PHE A 289 11.29 2.47 -15.48
N GLU A 290 10.62 1.35 -15.24
CA GLU A 290 9.34 1.01 -15.87
C GLU A 290 8.25 2.04 -15.51
N ILE A 291 8.14 2.48 -14.24
CA ILE A 291 7.31 3.61 -13.80
C ILE A 291 7.58 4.81 -14.68
N LEU A 292 8.84 5.24 -14.74
CA LEU A 292 9.23 6.43 -15.46
C LEU A 292 8.96 6.27 -16.97
N GLY A 293 9.14 5.09 -17.54
CA GLY A 293 8.91 4.79 -18.96
C GLY A 293 7.43 4.75 -19.35
N GLN A 294 6.61 4.12 -18.54
CA GLN A 294 5.15 4.12 -18.71
C GLN A 294 4.57 5.52 -18.50
N MET A 295 5.10 6.27 -17.53
CA MET A 295 4.79 7.69 -17.36
C MET A 295 5.16 8.51 -18.61
N LEU A 296 6.38 8.32 -19.14
CA LEU A 296 6.88 8.95 -20.40
C LEU A 296 6.00 8.63 -21.60
N SER A 297 5.41 7.45 -21.64
CA SER A 297 4.59 6.99 -22.77
C SER A 297 3.13 7.47 -22.69
N ALA A 298 2.57 7.63 -21.48
CA ALA A 298 1.16 7.98 -21.28
C ALA A 298 0.87 9.49 -21.22
N ALA A 299 1.85 10.30 -20.79
CA ALA A 299 1.68 11.74 -20.71
C ALA A 299 1.65 12.36 -22.11
N SER A 300 0.45 12.65 -22.61
CA SER A 300 0.16 13.31 -23.89
C SER A 300 0.67 14.77 -24.00
N GLY A 301 1.48 15.23 -23.03
CA GLY A 301 2.17 16.51 -23.06
C GLY A 301 3.59 16.39 -22.49
N HIS A 302 4.60 16.80 -23.25
CA HIS A 302 6.03 16.63 -22.93
C HIS A 302 6.59 17.68 -21.95
N ASN A 303 5.71 18.44 -21.27
CA ASN A 303 6.08 19.56 -20.40
C ASN A 303 6.82 19.13 -19.13
N TRP A 304 6.83 17.83 -18.84
CA TRP A 304 7.37 17.30 -17.62
C TRP A 304 8.78 16.73 -17.75
N ILE A 305 9.21 16.40 -18.97
CA ILE A 305 10.57 15.89 -19.24
C ILE A 305 11.65 16.87 -18.76
N PRO A 306 11.51 18.19 -18.93
CA PRO A 306 12.41 19.15 -18.30
C PRO A 306 12.51 18.95 -16.79
N SER A 307 11.37 18.81 -16.11
CA SER A 307 11.33 18.63 -14.66
C SER A 307 11.94 17.29 -14.24
N ALA A 308 11.66 16.19 -14.93
CA ALA A 308 12.26 14.89 -14.62
C ALA A 308 13.79 14.91 -14.83
N VAL A 309 14.26 15.58 -15.89
CA VAL A 309 15.68 15.77 -16.17
C VAL A 309 16.37 16.64 -15.12
N GLU A 310 15.77 17.78 -14.74
CA GLU A 310 16.22 18.65 -13.63
C GLU A 310 16.27 17.90 -12.29
N ASN A 311 15.38 16.92 -12.12
CA ASN A 311 15.31 16.09 -10.92
C ASN A 311 16.23 14.86 -10.95
N GLY A 312 17.11 14.74 -11.96
CA GLY A 312 18.17 13.73 -11.97
C GLY A 312 17.82 12.43 -12.70
N LEU A 313 16.80 12.42 -13.57
CA LEU A 313 16.50 11.27 -14.44
C LEU A 313 17.73 10.81 -15.24
N LEU A 314 18.48 11.76 -15.81
CA LEU A 314 19.69 11.44 -16.56
C LEU A 314 20.80 10.85 -15.66
N ARG A 315 20.89 11.32 -14.41
CA ARG A 315 21.79 10.73 -13.39
C ARG A 315 21.39 9.28 -13.09
N ALA A 316 20.10 9.00 -12.95
CA ALA A 316 19.55 7.66 -12.74
C ALA A 316 20.02 6.68 -13.82
N ILE A 317 19.77 7.06 -15.08
CA ILE A 317 20.12 6.29 -16.27
C ILE A 317 21.63 6.04 -16.29
N ALA A 318 22.42 7.11 -16.07
CA ALA A 318 23.87 7.03 -16.06
C ALA A 318 24.44 6.11 -14.96
N SER A 319 23.87 6.15 -13.76
CA SER A 319 24.26 5.28 -12.66
C SER A 319 23.86 3.83 -12.91
N SER A 320 22.67 3.59 -13.45
CA SER A 320 22.15 2.23 -13.70
C SER A 320 22.93 1.51 -14.79
N ALA A 321 23.29 2.24 -15.85
CA ALA A 321 24.12 1.73 -16.93
C ALA A 321 25.54 1.31 -16.48
N GLN A 322 26.05 1.85 -15.36
CA GLN A 322 27.35 1.48 -14.80
C GLN A 322 27.32 0.23 -13.93
N LEU A 323 26.16 -0.12 -13.37
CA LEU A 323 26.04 -1.13 -12.32
C LEU A 323 25.94 -2.57 -12.85
N HIS A 324 26.08 -2.81 -14.17
CA HIS A 324 25.87 -4.12 -14.80
C HIS A 324 24.57 -4.80 -14.32
N LEU A 325 23.52 -3.99 -14.17
CA LEU A 325 22.20 -4.43 -13.74
C LEU A 325 21.55 -5.36 -14.79
N ASP A 326 20.48 -6.03 -14.40
CA ASP A 326 19.69 -6.94 -15.23
C ASP A 326 19.40 -6.35 -16.64
N ASP A 327 19.34 -7.21 -17.66
CA ASP A 327 19.03 -6.82 -19.04
C ASP A 327 17.69 -6.09 -19.15
N HIS A 328 16.74 -6.37 -18.25
CA HIS A 328 15.48 -5.65 -18.17
C HIS A 328 15.67 -4.17 -17.81
N ILE A 329 16.49 -3.86 -16.79
CA ILE A 329 16.81 -2.48 -16.36
C ILE A 329 17.47 -1.70 -17.48
N ASN A 330 18.39 -2.35 -18.20
CA ASN A 330 19.06 -1.73 -19.35
C ASN A 330 18.08 -1.42 -20.48
N SER A 331 17.06 -2.26 -20.71
CA SER A 331 16.05 -2.07 -21.75
C SER A 331 15.10 -0.90 -21.41
N GLU A 332 14.72 -0.76 -20.14
CA GLU A 332 13.88 0.37 -19.70
C GLU A 332 14.65 1.69 -19.74
N ALA A 333 15.89 1.71 -19.23
CA ALA A 333 16.75 2.88 -19.32
C ALA A 333 17.02 3.30 -20.78
N ASP A 334 17.08 2.32 -21.69
CA ASP A 334 17.18 2.55 -23.13
C ASP A 334 15.93 3.25 -23.70
N LEU A 335 14.73 2.76 -23.34
CA LEU A 335 13.45 3.38 -23.68
C LEU A 335 13.36 4.83 -23.17
N LEU A 336 13.81 5.11 -21.94
CA LEU A 336 13.81 6.47 -21.41
C LEU A 336 14.70 7.42 -22.21
N VAL A 337 15.89 6.95 -22.63
CA VAL A 337 16.80 7.74 -23.48
C VAL A 337 16.14 8.05 -24.83
N GLU A 338 15.45 7.08 -25.43
CA GLU A 338 14.69 7.32 -26.67
C GLU A 338 13.56 8.33 -26.48
N LEU A 339 12.82 8.28 -25.37
CA LEU A 339 11.73 9.20 -25.09
C LEU A 339 12.24 10.64 -24.85
N ILE A 340 13.36 10.81 -24.15
CA ILE A 340 14.03 12.12 -24.00
C ILE A 340 14.53 12.61 -25.36
N TYR A 341 15.10 11.71 -26.18
CA TYR A 341 15.57 12.03 -27.53
C TYR A 341 14.44 12.55 -28.42
N VAL A 342 13.32 11.81 -28.50
CA VAL A 342 12.11 12.21 -29.23
C VAL A 342 11.63 13.58 -28.74
N SER A 343 11.67 13.81 -27.43
CA SER A 343 11.21 15.06 -26.86
C SER A 343 12.10 16.26 -27.20
N LEU A 344 13.42 16.07 -27.34
CA LEU A 344 14.31 17.09 -27.92
C LEU A 344 14.05 17.37 -29.41
N VAL A 345 13.57 16.38 -30.15
CA VAL A 345 13.22 16.58 -31.57
C VAL A 345 11.99 17.47 -31.69
N TYR A 346 10.97 17.26 -30.86
CA TYR A 346 9.69 17.93 -31.00
C TYR A 346 9.50 19.17 -30.10
N TYR A 347 10.27 19.32 -29.01
CA TYR A 347 10.05 20.36 -28.00
C TYR A 347 11.29 21.22 -27.73
N ARG A 348 11.07 22.47 -27.30
CA ARG A 348 12.11 23.47 -27.00
C ARG A 348 12.66 23.34 -25.58
N ILE A 349 13.21 22.17 -25.26
CA ILE A 349 13.77 21.91 -23.93
C ILE A 349 15.31 21.67 -23.89
N PRO A 350 16.13 22.13 -24.85
CA PRO A 350 17.55 21.74 -24.89
C PRO A 350 18.38 22.30 -23.72
N ALA A 351 17.97 23.42 -23.10
CA ALA A 351 18.73 24.05 -22.02
C ALA A 351 18.71 23.23 -20.72
N ALA A 352 17.54 22.70 -20.31
CA ALA A 352 17.41 21.86 -19.12
C ALA A 352 18.19 20.55 -19.28
N ILE A 353 18.15 19.97 -20.48
CA ILE A 353 18.87 18.73 -20.81
C ILE A 353 20.37 18.96 -20.86
N ASP A 354 20.84 20.05 -21.47
CA ASP A 354 22.27 20.42 -21.50
C ASP A 354 22.82 20.62 -20.08
N ALA A 355 22.08 21.32 -19.21
CA ALA A 355 22.48 21.53 -17.82
C ALA A 355 22.63 20.20 -17.05
N ALA A 356 21.65 19.30 -17.19
CA ALA A 356 21.69 18.00 -16.54
C ALA A 356 22.79 17.08 -17.09
N LEU A 357 23.03 17.09 -18.41
CA LEU A 357 24.13 16.36 -19.04
C LEU A 357 25.49 16.81 -18.51
N ARG A 358 25.70 18.12 -18.32
CA ARG A 358 26.94 18.65 -17.71
C ARG A 358 27.10 18.24 -16.25
N GLU A 359 26.01 18.20 -15.48
CA GLU A 359 26.05 17.82 -14.06
C GLU A 359 26.50 16.35 -13.86
N ILE A 360 26.27 15.50 -14.84
CA ILE A 360 26.54 14.06 -14.76
C ILE A 360 27.72 13.60 -15.62
N ASP A 361 28.45 14.53 -16.26
CA ASP A 361 29.58 14.21 -17.15
C ASP A 361 30.62 13.30 -16.46
N VAL A 362 30.89 13.55 -15.18
CA VAL A 362 31.79 12.73 -14.36
C VAL A 362 31.33 11.27 -14.25
N LEU A 363 30.01 11.03 -14.18
CA LEU A 363 29.45 9.68 -14.13
C LEU A 363 29.54 9.00 -15.50
N THR A 364 29.28 9.74 -16.58
CA THR A 364 29.23 9.17 -17.94
C THR A 364 30.60 9.01 -18.60
N ASN A 365 31.64 9.66 -18.07
CA ASN A 365 32.99 9.57 -18.64
C ASN A 365 33.79 8.35 -18.13
N THR A 366 33.17 7.47 -17.32
CA THR A 366 33.80 6.26 -16.79
C THR A 366 33.91 5.15 -17.84
N ALA A 367 34.88 4.25 -17.68
CA ALA A 367 35.03 3.08 -18.56
C ALA A 367 33.80 2.16 -18.48
N ALA A 368 33.21 2.01 -17.29
CA ALA A 368 32.01 1.21 -17.07
C ALA A 368 30.81 1.75 -17.88
N PHE A 369 30.56 3.06 -17.83
CA PHE A 369 29.46 3.66 -18.59
C PHE A 369 29.68 3.53 -20.10
N LYS A 370 30.91 3.79 -20.57
CA LYS A 370 31.26 3.66 -22.00
C LYS A 370 31.13 2.25 -22.55
N ALA A 371 31.26 1.23 -21.69
CA ALA A 371 31.06 -0.16 -22.05
C ALA A 371 29.58 -0.60 -22.03
N SER A 372 28.67 0.25 -21.55
CA SER A 372 27.24 -0.08 -21.46
C SER A 372 26.54 -0.09 -22.82
N LYS A 373 25.42 -0.84 -22.92
CA LYS A 373 24.58 -0.90 -24.13
C LYS A 373 23.95 0.46 -24.49
N ILE A 374 23.77 1.34 -23.50
CA ILE A 374 23.08 2.64 -23.64
C ILE A 374 24.02 3.72 -24.22
N TYR A 375 25.34 3.55 -24.12
CA TYR A 375 26.32 4.59 -24.45
C TYR A 375 26.15 5.19 -25.86
N GLN A 376 25.85 4.37 -26.87
CA GLN A 376 25.67 4.86 -28.25
C GLN A 376 24.48 5.82 -28.38
N LYS A 377 23.34 5.47 -27.76
CA LYS A 377 22.14 6.31 -27.76
C LYS A 377 22.30 7.54 -26.88
N TRP A 378 23.02 7.40 -25.77
CA TRP A 378 23.44 8.53 -24.95
C TRP A 378 24.24 9.56 -25.75
N GLN A 379 25.19 9.10 -26.57
CA GLN A 379 25.99 10.02 -27.38
C GLN A 379 25.14 10.73 -28.45
N ALA A 380 24.18 10.01 -29.05
CA ALA A 380 23.22 10.62 -29.96
C ALA A 380 22.35 11.68 -29.27
N LEU A 381 21.96 11.46 -28.01
CA LEU A 381 21.23 12.41 -27.19
C LEU A 381 22.05 13.69 -26.92
N VAL A 382 23.32 13.54 -26.53
CA VAL A 382 24.26 14.66 -26.30
C VAL A 382 24.41 15.49 -27.57
N ASP A 383 24.68 14.83 -28.71
CA ASP A 383 24.87 15.51 -29.99
C ASP A 383 23.63 16.27 -30.44
N LEU A 384 22.43 15.68 -30.29
CA LEU A 384 21.17 16.33 -30.61
C LEU A 384 20.92 17.55 -29.72
N THR A 385 21.20 17.43 -28.41
CA THR A 385 21.03 18.52 -27.44
C THR A 385 21.88 19.72 -27.83
N HIS A 386 23.17 19.52 -28.11
CA HIS A 386 24.06 20.60 -28.56
C HIS A 386 23.61 21.24 -29.87
N LYS A 387 23.18 20.44 -30.86
CA LYS A 387 22.65 20.95 -32.13
C LYS A 387 21.42 21.83 -31.91
N ARG A 388 20.49 21.42 -31.06
CA ARG A 388 19.28 22.19 -30.73
C ARG A 388 19.60 23.46 -29.97
N LEU A 389 20.54 23.42 -29.03
CA LEU A 389 20.97 24.59 -28.26
C LEU A 389 21.59 25.67 -29.17
N ALA A 390 22.44 25.26 -30.12
CA ALA A 390 23.01 26.18 -31.10
C ALA A 390 21.94 26.90 -31.94
N VAL A 391 20.90 26.17 -32.37
CA VAL A 391 19.75 26.74 -33.09
C VAL A 391 19.02 27.78 -32.22
N VAL A 392 18.75 27.46 -30.95
CA VAL A 392 18.06 28.38 -30.03
C VAL A 392 18.88 29.66 -29.80
N ILE A 393 20.20 29.56 -29.64
CA ILE A 393 21.09 30.72 -29.46
C ILE A 393 21.10 31.62 -30.71
N MET A 394 21.15 31.01 -31.90
CA MET A 394 21.13 31.76 -33.17
C MET A 394 19.84 32.57 -33.35
N PHE A 395 18.69 32.03 -32.94
CA PHE A 395 17.40 32.73 -33.09
C PHE A 395 17.11 33.75 -31.99
N ASN A 396 17.78 33.68 -30.84
CA ASN A 396 17.55 34.58 -29.69
C ASN A 396 18.62 35.68 -29.53
N SER A 397 19.63 35.72 -30.40
CA SER A 397 20.61 36.81 -30.42
C SER A 397 19.95 38.06 -31.02
N PRO A 398 19.85 39.20 -30.28
CA PRO A 398 19.35 40.44 -30.85
C PRO A 398 20.29 40.86 -31.98
N GLY A 399 19.74 40.91 -33.20
CA GLY A 399 20.45 41.35 -34.40
C GLY A 399 20.77 42.83 -34.41
#